data_AF-A0A5D0HTH2-F1
#
_entry.id   AF-A0A5D0HTH2-F1
#
_cell.length_a   1.000
_cell.length_b   1.000
_cell.length_c   1.000
_cell.angle_alpha   90.00
_cell.angle_beta   90.00
_cell.angle_gamma   90.00
#
_symmetry.space_group_name_H-M   'P 1'
#
loop_
_entity.id
_entity.type
_entity.pdbx_description
1 polymer ?
#
loop_
_entity_poly.entity_id
_entity_poly.type
_entity_poly.pdbx_seq_one_letter_code
_entity_poly.pdbx_strand_id
1 'polypeptide(L)'
;MKINNQEVITKIHLVISSVVVLVVSIIYGFNIESQIKIEPNTIDEFNFFKAVMGIYIGFSILWILGVFKPEFLKLALWSNMIFMLGLGFGRVISLLVDGLPSLAYIYGTAGELVLGFYGIWVLTGKKH
;
A
#
# COMPACT_ATOMS: atom_id res chain seq x y z
N MET A 1 3.13 32.19 3.17
CA MET A 1 3.33 30.81 3.66
C MET A 1 4.43 30.18 2.81
N LYS A 2 5.65 29.98 3.34
CA LYS A 2 6.73 29.34 2.57
C LYS A 2 6.39 27.86 2.42
N ILE A 3 6.06 27.43 1.21
CA ILE A 3 5.85 26.03 0.90
C ILE A 3 7.22 25.35 0.98
N ASN A 4 7.38 24.41 1.92
CA ASN A 4 8.57 23.59 2.03
C ASN A 4 8.45 22.46 0.99
N ASN A 5 9.36 22.43 0.01
CA ASN A 5 9.37 21.42 -1.06
C ASN A 5 9.35 19.98 -0.49
N GLN A 6 9.97 19.74 0.66
CA GLN A 6 9.97 18.44 1.31
C GLN A 6 8.58 18.02 1.82
N GLU A 7 7.79 18.96 2.32
CA GLU A 7 6.43 18.70 2.77
C GLU A 7 5.50 18.38 1.59
N VAL A 8 5.68 19.07 0.46
CA VAL A 8 4.93 18.80 -0.77
C VAL A 8 5.23 17.39 -1.27
N ILE A 9 6.50 17.01 -1.35
CA ILE A 9 6.93 15.67 -1.78
C ILE A 9 6.34 14.59 -0.86
N THR A 10 6.41 14.80 0.45
CA THR A 10 5.88 13.86 1.45
C THR A 10 4.36 13.65 1.30
N LYS A 11 3.62 14.75 1.11
CA LYS A 11 2.16 14.69 0.95
C LYS A 11 1.76 14.04 -0.37
N ILE A 12 2.45 14.35 -1.47
CA ILE A 12 2.21 13.72 -2.78
C ILE A 12 2.43 12.20 -2.69
N HIS A 13 3.50 11.75 -2.03
CA HIS A 13 3.76 10.32 -1.82
C HIS A 13 2.61 9.60 -1.12
N LEU A 14 2.09 10.20 -0.04
CA LEU A 14 0.95 9.65 0.68
C LEU A 14 -0.31 9.61 -0.19
N VAL A 15 -0.59 10.67 -0.95
CA VAL A 15 -1.74 10.71 -1.86
C VAL A 15 -1.64 9.61 -2.92
N ILE A 16 -0.49 9.47 -3.57
CA ILE A 16 -0.27 8.41 -4.57
C ILE A 16 -0.48 7.04 -3.94
N SER A 17 0.14 6.80 -2.78
CA SER A 17 0.00 5.52 -2.07
C SER A 17 -1.45 5.23 -1.68
N SER A 18 -2.18 6.22 -1.15
CA SER A 18 -3.59 6.08 -0.79
C SER A 18 -4.46 5.72 -1.98
N VAL A 19 -4.26 6.37 -3.13
CA VAL A 19 -5.06 6.09 -4.34
C VAL A 19 -4.79 4.67 -4.83
N VAL A 20 -3.51 4.27 -4.92
CA VAL A 20 -3.12 2.93 -5.35
C VAL A 20 -3.73 1.87 -4.44
N VAL A 21 -3.57 2.01 -3.12
CA VAL A 21 -4.05 1.01 -2.16
C VAL A 21 -5.57 0.99 -2.08
N LEU A 22 -6.25 2.13 -2.23
CA LEU A 22 -7.71 2.18 -2.30
C LEU A 22 -8.24 1.42 -3.52
N VAL A 23 -7.65 1.64 -4.71
CA VAL A 23 -8.06 0.91 -5.93
C VAL A 23 -7.81 -0.59 -5.77
N VAL A 24 -6.63 -0.98 -5.29
CA VAL A 24 -6.28 -2.39 -5.04
C VAL A 24 -7.23 -3.02 -4.01
N SER A 25 -7.63 -2.30 -2.97
CA SER A 25 -8.57 -2.81 -1.96
C SER A 25 -9.92 -3.17 -2.55
N ILE A 26 -10.45 -2.35 -3.45
CA ILE A 26 -11.74 -2.58 -4.10
C ILE A 26 -11.64 -3.79 -5.05
N ILE A 27 -10.53 -3.90 -5.79
CA ILE A 27 -10.26 -5.06 -6.64
C ILE A 27 -10.23 -6.34 -5.80
N TYR A 28 -9.53 -6.33 -4.66
CA TYR A 28 -9.48 -7.49 -3.77
C TYR A 28 -10.85 -7.85 -3.18
N GLY A 29 -11.63 -6.87 -2.75
CA GLY A 29 -12.92 -7.14 -2.10
C GLY A 29 -14.04 -7.59 -3.05
N PHE A 30 -14.01 -7.16 -4.32
CA PHE A 30 -15.16 -7.29 -5.22
C PHE A 30 -14.86 -7.86 -6.60
N ASN A 31 -13.60 -7.82 -7.07
CA ASN A 31 -13.30 -8.13 -8.47
C ASN A 31 -11.96 -8.88 -8.63
N ILE A 32 -11.64 -9.75 -7.68
CA ILE A 32 -10.36 -10.45 -7.63
C ILE A 32 -10.22 -11.42 -8.82
N GLU A 33 -11.33 -12.02 -9.25
CA GLU A 33 -11.43 -13.00 -10.33
C GLU A 33 -11.02 -12.44 -11.70
N SER A 34 -11.31 -11.16 -11.99
CA SER A 34 -11.02 -10.57 -13.31
C SER A 34 -9.57 -10.11 -13.48
N GLN A 35 -8.84 -9.92 -12.38
CA GLN A 35 -7.48 -9.35 -12.39
C GLN A 35 -6.41 -10.37 -12.00
N ILE A 36 -6.78 -11.40 -11.23
CA ILE A 36 -5.86 -12.37 -10.64
C ILE A 36 -6.49 -13.77 -10.80
N LYS A 37 -5.67 -14.80 -11.03
CA LYS A 37 -6.10 -16.21 -11.06
C LYS A 37 -6.46 -16.75 -9.67
N ILE A 38 -7.19 -15.97 -8.89
CA ILE A 38 -7.74 -16.33 -7.58
C ILE A 38 -9.26 -16.30 -7.76
N GLU A 39 -9.89 -17.46 -7.60
CA GLU A 39 -11.35 -17.61 -7.68
C GLU A 39 -11.85 -18.07 -6.30
N PRO A 40 -12.43 -17.16 -5.49
CA PRO A 40 -13.04 -17.54 -4.22
C PRO A 40 -14.26 -18.42 -4.48
N ASN A 41 -14.29 -19.63 -3.93
CA ASN A 41 -15.35 -20.61 -4.16
C ASN A 41 -16.33 -20.73 -2.99
N THR A 42 -15.98 -20.16 -1.83
CA THR A 42 -16.78 -20.26 -0.60
C THR A 42 -17.12 -18.90 -0.02
N ILE A 43 -18.23 -18.81 0.70
CA ILE A 43 -18.64 -17.57 1.42
C ILE A 43 -17.53 -17.11 2.37
N ASP A 44 -16.80 -18.04 2.98
CA ASP A 44 -15.71 -17.74 3.89
C ASP A 44 -14.52 -17.09 3.17
N GLU A 45 -14.15 -17.57 1.99
CA GLU A 45 -13.11 -16.95 1.16
C GLU A 45 -13.50 -15.53 0.73
N PHE A 46 -14.76 -15.31 0.32
CA PHE A 46 -15.25 -13.95 0.01
C PHE A 46 -15.20 -13.02 1.24
N ASN A 47 -15.58 -13.50 2.42
CA ASN A 47 -15.51 -12.71 3.65
C ASN A 47 -14.07 -12.39 4.04
N PHE A 48 -13.13 -13.33 3.83
CA PHE A 48 -11.71 -13.10 4.04
C PHE A 48 -11.18 -11.96 3.17
N PHE A 49 -11.46 -11.97 1.86
CA PHE A 49 -11.01 -10.90 0.96
C PHE A 49 -11.63 -9.53 1.31
N LYS A 50 -12.90 -9.50 1.75
CA LYS A 50 -13.54 -8.27 2.23
C LYS A 50 -12.91 -7.75 3.53
N ALA A 51 -12.48 -8.64 4.43
CA ALA A 51 -11.74 -8.24 5.62
C ALA A 51 -10.37 -7.63 5.27
N VAL A 52 -9.65 -8.23 4.33
CA VAL A 52 -8.38 -7.69 3.80
C VAL A 52 -8.59 -6.32 3.15
N MET A 53 -9.63 -6.17 2.32
CA MET A 53 -10.04 -4.87 1.77
C MET A 53 -10.25 -3.83 2.87
N GLY A 54 -10.97 -4.19 3.94
CA GLY A 54 -11.23 -3.29 5.07
C GLY A 54 -9.95 -2.74 5.71
N ILE A 55 -8.94 -3.59 5.89
CA ILE A 55 -7.62 -3.18 6.41
C ILE A 55 -6.95 -2.20 5.44
N TYR A 56 -6.96 -2.48 4.13
CA TYR A 56 -6.35 -1.60 3.12
C TYR A 56 -7.02 -0.22 3.07
N ILE A 57 -8.36 -0.18 3.15
CA ILE A 57 -9.12 1.06 3.24
C ILE A 57 -8.78 1.81 4.53
N GLY A 58 -8.68 1.11 5.67
CA GLY A 58 -8.31 1.70 6.95
C GLY A 58 -6.95 2.41 6.93
N PHE A 59 -5.93 1.77 6.35
CA PHE A 59 -4.62 2.40 6.15
C PHE A 59 -4.69 3.57 5.17
N SER A 60 -5.45 3.43 4.08
CA SER A 60 -5.63 4.52 3.10
C SER A 60 -6.25 5.77 3.75
N ILE A 61 -7.24 5.59 4.64
CA ILE A 61 -7.85 6.67 5.42
C ILE A 61 -6.82 7.30 6.35
N LEU A 62 -6.02 6.50 7.08
CA LEU A 62 -4.95 7.02 7.94
C LEU A 62 -3.95 7.88 7.15
N TRP A 63 -3.58 7.46 5.94
CA TRP A 63 -2.64 8.20 5.11
C TRP A 63 -3.25 9.51 4.59
N ILE A 64 -4.51 9.48 4.16
CA ILE A 64 -5.27 10.69 3.79
C ILE A 64 -5.35 11.67 4.98
N LEU A 65 -5.62 11.17 6.19
CA LEU A 65 -5.59 11.98 7.41
C LEU A 65 -4.22 12.61 7.64
N GLY A 66 -3.12 11.88 7.39
CA GLY A 66 -1.76 12.41 7.46
C GLY A 66 -1.45 13.54 6.47
N VAL A 67 -2.12 13.58 5.31
CA VAL A 67 -1.97 14.67 4.33
C VAL A 67 -2.58 15.97 4.84
N PHE A 68 -3.74 15.89 5.49
CA PHE A 68 -4.51 17.06 5.97
C PHE A 68 -4.10 17.50 7.39
N LYS A 69 -3.76 16.56 8.27
CA LYS A 69 -3.46 16.82 9.68
C LYS A 69 -1.98 16.53 9.99
N PRO A 70 -1.17 17.56 10.30
CA PRO A 70 0.26 17.39 10.60
C PRO A 70 0.56 16.39 11.72
N GLU A 71 -0.34 16.29 12.71
CA GLU A 71 -0.26 15.36 13.84
C GLU A 71 -0.21 13.88 13.39
N PHE A 72 -0.92 13.55 12.30
CA PHE A 72 -0.98 12.20 11.77
C PHE A 72 0.08 11.93 10.69
N LEU A 73 0.81 12.95 10.22
CA LEU A 73 1.74 12.82 9.10
C LEU A 73 2.84 11.79 9.39
N LYS A 74 3.44 11.84 10.58
CA LYS A 74 4.50 10.88 10.96
C LYS A 74 3.95 9.45 11.03
N LEU A 75 2.78 9.28 11.63
CA LEU A 75 2.11 7.98 11.73
C LEU A 75 1.72 7.42 10.35
N ALA A 76 1.21 8.27 9.46
CA ALA A 76 0.88 7.92 8.09
C ALA A 76 2.12 7.43 7.30
N LEU A 77 3.26 8.10 7.44
CA LEU A 77 4.49 7.70 6.75
C LEU A 77 5.04 6.37 7.26
N TRP A 78 5.12 6.17 8.57
CA TRP A 78 5.57 4.90 9.15
C TRP A 78 4.66 3.75 8.77
N SER A 79 3.34 3.92 8.91
CA SER A 79 2.38 2.89 8.55
C SER A 79 2.41 2.58 7.05
N ASN A 80 2.54 3.60 6.18
CA ASN A 80 2.69 3.40 4.74
C ASN A 80 3.94 2.60 4.39
N MET A 81 5.09 2.97 4.96
CA MET A 81 6.34 2.26 4.76
C MET A 81 6.25 0.79 5.21
N ILE A 82 5.74 0.54 6.41
CA ILE A 82 5.58 -0.81 6.96
C ILE A 82 4.62 -1.63 6.08
N PHE A 83 3.51 -1.03 5.66
CA PHE A 83 2.53 -1.68 4.81
C PHE A 83 3.12 -2.10 3.45
N MET A 84 3.79 -1.16 2.77
CA MET A 84 4.38 -1.41 1.45
C MET A 84 5.52 -2.44 1.51
N LEU A 85 6.43 -2.32 2.47
CA LEU A 85 7.53 -3.28 2.62
C LEU A 85 7.05 -4.65 3.12
N GLY A 86 6.06 -4.68 4.01
CA GLY A 86 5.47 -5.93 4.49
C GLY A 86 4.85 -6.74 3.35
N LEU A 87 4.08 -6.09 2.47
CA LEU A 87 3.54 -6.73 1.27
C LEU A 87 4.64 -7.14 0.30
N GLY A 88 5.57 -6.22 -0.01
CA GLY A 88 6.66 -6.47 -0.94
C GLY A 88 7.53 -7.65 -0.52
N PHE A 89 7.97 -7.69 0.75
CA PHE A 89 8.78 -8.80 1.25
C PHE A 89 7.99 -10.11 1.35
N GLY A 90 6.71 -10.07 1.78
CA GLY A 90 5.86 -11.25 1.76
C GLY A 90 5.73 -11.86 0.37
N ARG A 91 5.60 -11.02 -0.67
CA ARG A 91 5.56 -11.47 -2.06
C ARG A 91 6.91 -11.94 -2.59
N VAL A 92 8.02 -11.33 -2.17
CA VAL A 92 9.36 -11.84 -2.50
C VAL A 92 9.57 -13.23 -1.91
N ILE A 93 9.16 -13.47 -0.66
CA ILE A 93 9.22 -14.80 -0.06
C ILE A 93 8.36 -15.78 -0.88
N SER A 94 7.13 -15.42 -1.23
CA SER A 94 6.25 -16.27 -2.05
C SER A 94 6.82 -16.53 -3.44
N LEU A 95 7.45 -15.54 -4.09
CA LEU A 95 8.14 -15.71 -5.37
C LEU A 95 9.28 -16.75 -5.29
N LEU A 96 10.01 -16.77 -4.18
CA LEU A 96 11.14 -17.67 -3.97
C LEU A 96 10.70 -19.09 -3.57
N VAL A 97 9.58 -19.21 -2.85
CA VAL A 97 9.08 -20.49 -2.29
C VAL A 97 8.05 -21.15 -3.21
N ASP A 98 7.08 -20.38 -3.70
CA ASP A 98 5.90 -20.86 -4.44
C ASP A 98 6.05 -20.69 -5.97
N GLY A 99 7.03 -19.90 -6.43
CA GLY A 99 7.34 -19.68 -7.84
C GLY A 99 6.72 -18.40 -8.43
N LEU A 100 6.72 -18.30 -9.77
CA LEU A 100 6.35 -17.07 -10.48
C LEU A 100 4.82 -16.89 -10.59
N PRO A 101 4.24 -15.84 -9.99
CA PRO A 101 2.83 -15.48 -10.12
C PRO A 101 2.57 -14.74 -11.44
N SER A 102 1.36 -14.21 -11.60
CA SER A 102 1.00 -13.40 -12.76
C SER A 102 1.88 -12.15 -12.90
N LEU A 103 2.00 -11.62 -14.13
CA LEU A 103 2.76 -10.39 -14.38
C LEU A 103 2.24 -9.21 -13.55
N ALA A 104 0.92 -9.11 -13.35
CA ALA A 104 0.32 -8.09 -12.49
C ALA A 104 0.86 -8.15 -11.05
N TYR A 105 1.07 -9.36 -10.52
CA TYR A 105 1.66 -9.56 -9.20
C TYR A 105 3.13 -9.13 -9.14
N ILE A 106 3.91 -9.42 -10.19
CA ILE A 106 5.32 -9.03 -10.27
C ILE A 106 5.44 -7.51 -10.31
N TYR A 107 4.67 -6.83 -11.18
CA TYR A 107 4.64 -5.37 -11.24
C TYR A 107 4.14 -4.74 -9.93
N GLY A 108 3.12 -5.34 -9.30
CA GLY A 108 2.63 -4.92 -7.98
C GLY A 108 3.72 -5.01 -6.91
N THR A 109 4.45 -6.13 -6.86
CA THR A 109 5.55 -6.34 -5.91
C THR A 109 6.67 -5.32 -6.11
N ALA A 110 7.04 -5.04 -7.35
CA ALA A 110 8.03 -4.02 -7.66
C ALA A 110 7.57 -2.62 -7.21
N GLY A 111 6.30 -2.26 -7.49
CA GLY A 111 5.72 -0.99 -7.05
C GLY A 111 5.69 -0.83 -5.53
N GLU A 112 5.32 -1.88 -4.81
CA GLU A 112 5.31 -1.93 -3.34
C GLU A 112 6.72 -1.74 -2.75
N LEU A 113 7.73 -2.43 -3.29
CA LEU A 113 9.11 -2.26 -2.85
C LEU A 113 9.62 -0.84 -3.13
N VAL A 114 9.38 -0.31 -4.33
CA VAL A 114 9.78 1.07 -4.70
C VAL A 114 9.13 2.10 -3.77
N LEU A 115 7.81 2.02 -3.56
CA LEU A 115 7.11 2.94 -2.66
C LEU A 115 7.53 2.78 -1.20
N GLY A 116 7.82 1.54 -0.76
CA GLY A 116 8.31 1.24 0.57
C GLY A 116 9.69 1.84 0.85
N PHE A 117 10.66 1.61 -0.06
CA PHE A 117 11.99 2.20 0.05
C PHE A 117 11.98 3.72 -0.12
N TYR A 118 11.11 4.25 -0.98
CA TYR A 118 10.90 5.68 -1.08
C TYR A 118 10.35 6.26 0.22
N GLY A 119 9.45 5.56 0.91
CA GLY A 119 8.98 5.91 2.25
C GLY A 119 10.11 6.01 3.28
N ILE A 120 11.07 5.06 3.26
CA ILE A 120 12.28 5.12 4.10
C ILE A 120 13.08 6.38 3.80
N TRP A 121 13.31 6.68 2.52
CA TRP A 121 14.07 7.86 2.10
C TRP A 121 13.39 9.16 2.55
N VAL A 122 12.07 9.25 2.44
CA VAL A 122 11.29 10.41 2.91
C VAL A 122 11.37 10.57 4.44
N LEU A 123 11.32 9.46 5.18
CA LEU A 123 11.44 9.46 6.64
C LEU A 123 12.84 9.84 7.12
N THR A 124 13.89 9.34 6.45
CA THR A 124 15.30 9.58 6.83
C THR A 124 15.84 10.91 6.31
N GLY A 125 15.28 11.43 5.22
CA GLY A 125 15.65 12.73 4.63
C GLY A 125 15.15 13.94 5.42
N LYS A 126 14.18 13.78 6.34
CA LYS A 126 13.88 14.79 7.34
C LYS A 126 14.96 14.76 8.42
N LYS A 127 16.05 15.50 8.23
CA LYS A 127 16.89 15.91 9.36
C LYS A 127 15.97 16.63 10.37
N HIS A 128 15.79 16.01 11.53
CA HIS A 128 15.12 16.59 12.68
C HIS A 128 15.82 17.89 13.11
#